data_AF-A0A7C5DD51-F1
#
_entry.id   AF-A0A7C5DD51-F1
#
_cell.length_a   1.000
_cell.length_b   1.000
_cell.length_c   1.000
_cell.angle_alpha   90.00
_cell.angle_beta   90.00
_cell.angle_gamma   90.00
#
_symmetry.space_group_name_H-M   'P 1'
#
loop_
_entity.id
_entity.type
_entity.pdbx_description
1 polymer ?
#
loop_
_entity_poly.entity_id
_entity_poly.type
_entity_poly.pdbx_seq_one_letter_code
_entity_poly.pdbx_strand_id
1 'polypeptide(L)'
;MVSKTNPGKPISGDIDNDSNVKDVPRGLLDSLEALDNDRVFLKRGDVFSDFLLDKWIYLKKKEYWEVELRPSVAEYIRYFGR
;
A
#
# COMPACT_ATOMS: atom_id res chain seq x y z
N MET A 1 -16.42 8.04 -16.91
CA MET A 1 -16.84 6.73 -17.48
C MET A 1 -16.08 5.62 -16.78
N VAL A 2 -16.77 4.55 -16.37
CA VAL A 2 -16.12 3.37 -15.78
C VAL A 2 -15.51 2.56 -16.92
N SER A 3 -14.20 2.29 -16.85
CA SER A 3 -13.51 1.49 -17.86
C SER A 3 -13.88 0.01 -17.68
N LYS A 4 -14.20 -0.68 -18.78
CA LYS A 4 -14.41 -2.14 -18.79
C LYS A 4 -13.06 -2.85 -18.81
N THR A 5 -12.34 -2.77 -17.70
CA THR A 5 -11.00 -3.36 -17.56
C THR A 5 -11.11 -4.89 -17.50
N ASN A 6 -10.35 -5.60 -18.32
CA ASN A 6 -10.31 -7.07 -18.33
C ASN A 6 -9.47 -7.56 -17.14
N PRO A 7 -10.02 -8.39 -16.22
CA PRO A 7 -9.28 -8.91 -15.08
C PRO A 7 -8.24 -9.98 -15.46
N GLY A 8 -8.21 -10.45 -16.71
CA GLY A 8 -7.34 -11.53 -17.15
C GLY A 8 -7.98 -12.91 -16.95
N LYS A 9 -7.16 -13.97 -17.05
CA LYS A 9 -7.61 -15.35 -16.85
C LYS A 9 -7.52 -15.73 -15.36
N PRO A 10 -8.44 -16.57 -14.84
CA PRO A 10 -8.32 -17.11 -13.50
C PRO A 10 -7.02 -17.89 -13.34
N ILE A 11 -6.36 -17.72 -12.20
CA ILE A 11 -5.16 -18.49 -11.85
C ILE A 11 -5.60 -19.67 -11.00
N SER A 12 -5.03 -20.84 -11.26
CA SER A 12 -5.31 -22.08 -10.53
C SER A 12 -4.02 -22.62 -9.93
N GLY A 13 -4.06 -23.03 -8.66
CA GLY A 13 -2.91 -23.58 -7.95
C GLY A 13 -2.26 -22.57 -7.00
N ASP A 14 -1.05 -22.91 -6.56
CA ASP A 14 -0.22 -22.06 -5.69
C ASP A 14 0.37 -20.89 -6.50
N ILE A 15 0.33 -19.69 -5.91
CA ILE A 15 0.72 -18.43 -6.55
C ILE A 15 1.93 -17.77 -5.88
N ASP A 16 2.43 -18.30 -4.77
CA ASP A 16 3.42 -17.61 -3.92
C ASP A 16 4.76 -17.36 -4.63
N ASN A 17 5.07 -18.08 -5.71
CA ASN A 17 6.29 -17.92 -6.50
C ASN A 17 6.02 -17.71 -8.01
N ASP A 18 4.79 -17.34 -8.39
CA ASP A 18 4.46 -17.10 -9.79
C ASP A 18 4.78 -15.65 -10.19
N SER A 19 5.85 -15.47 -10.97
CA SER A 19 6.30 -14.17 -11.47
C SER A 19 5.29 -13.46 -12.38
N ASN A 20 4.24 -14.15 -12.84
CA ASN A 20 3.18 -13.54 -13.65
C ASN A 20 2.11 -12.86 -12.79
N VAL A 21 2.12 -13.08 -11.47
CA VAL A 21 1.21 -12.44 -10.52
C VAL A 21 1.81 -11.11 -10.09
N LYS A 22 1.00 -10.05 -10.16
CA LYS A 22 1.37 -8.76 -9.58
C LYS A 22 1.12 -8.80 -8.08
N ASP A 23 2.16 -8.48 -7.32
CA ASP A 23 2.05 -8.38 -5.87
C ASP A 23 1.32 -7.13 -5.42
N VAL A 24 0.80 -7.20 -4.20
CA VAL A 24 0.32 -6.04 -3.46
C VAL A 24 1.51 -5.21 -2.93
N PRO A 25 1.30 -3.93 -2.61
CA PRO A 25 2.34 -3.11 -1.98
C PRO A 25 2.90 -3.78 -0.71
N ARG A 26 4.21 -3.64 -0.48
CA ARG A 26 4.92 -4.37 0.60
C ARG A 26 4.66 -3.79 1.99
N GLY A 27 4.09 -2.59 2.05
CA GLY A 27 3.80 -1.92 3.31
C GLY A 27 2.95 -0.68 3.12
N LEU A 28 2.76 0.02 4.25
CA LEU A 28 1.94 1.22 4.29
C LEU A 28 2.51 2.34 3.39
N LEU A 29 3.82 2.56 3.40
CA LEU A 29 4.44 3.63 2.61
C LEU A 29 4.20 3.44 1.10
N ASP A 30 4.48 2.24 0.58
CA ASP A 30 4.21 1.86 -0.82
C ASP A 30 2.72 2.00 -1.16
N SER A 31 1.83 1.62 -0.24
CA SER A 31 0.38 1.75 -0.43
C SER A 31 -0.06 3.21 -0.53
N LEU A 32 0.56 4.10 0.28
CA LEU A 32 0.27 5.53 0.26
C LEU A 32 0.83 6.20 -1.00
N GLU A 33 1.97 5.75 -1.51
CA GLU A 33 2.52 6.22 -2.79
C GLU A 33 1.64 5.75 -3.97
N ALA A 34 1.20 4.50 -3.98
CA ALA A 34 0.27 3.99 -4.98
C ALA A 34 -1.06 4.76 -4.96
N LEU A 35 -1.58 5.06 -3.76
CA LEU A 35 -2.78 5.90 -3.60
C LEU A 35 -2.55 7.31 -4.14
N ASP A 36 -1.40 7.93 -3.84
CA ASP A 36 -1.04 9.27 -4.32
C ASP A 36 -1.06 9.32 -5.86
N ASN A 37 -0.40 8.32 -6.48
CA ASN A 37 -0.22 8.20 -7.92
C ASN A 37 -1.49 7.80 -8.69
N ASP A 38 -2.42 7.03 -8.09
CA ASP A 38 -3.65 6.55 -8.75
C ASP A 38 -4.93 6.80 -7.92
N ARG A 39 -5.17 8.07 -7.57
CA ARG A 39 -6.40 8.48 -6.84
C ARG A 39 -7.57 8.89 -7.73
N VAL A 40 -7.41 8.92 -9.06
CA VAL A 40 -8.43 9.48 -9.98
C VAL A 40 -9.76 8.74 -9.87
N PHE A 41 -9.73 7.42 -9.65
CA PHE A 41 -10.95 6.63 -9.53
C PHE A 41 -11.79 6.98 -8.29
N LEU A 42 -11.15 7.42 -7.21
CA LEU A 42 -11.80 7.84 -5.96
C LEU A 42 -12.44 9.23 -6.08
N LYS A 43 -11.85 10.13 -6.86
CA LYS A 43 -12.36 11.51 -7.02
C LYS A 43 -13.60 11.61 -7.90
N ARG A 44 -14.01 10.52 -8.55
CA ARG A 44 -15.17 10.51 -9.45
C ARG A 44 -16.46 10.78 -8.67
N GLY A 45 -17.23 11.76 -9.12
CA GLY A 45 -18.48 12.15 -8.46
C GLY A 45 -18.28 12.92 -7.17
N ASP A 46 -17.09 13.53 -6.96
CA ASP A 46 -16.74 14.34 -5.79
C ASP A 46 -16.88 13.58 -4.45
N VAL A 47 -16.74 12.26 -4.48
CA VAL A 47 -16.82 11.40 -3.29
C VAL A 47 -15.61 11.65 -2.37
N PHE A 48 -14.42 11.80 -2.97
CA PHE A 48 -13.19 12.12 -2.27
C PHE A 48 -12.54 13.36 -2.88
N SER A 49 -12.37 14.40 -2.07
CA SER A 49 -11.64 15.61 -2.48
C SER A 49 -10.13 15.41 -2.38
N ASP A 50 -9.36 16.17 -3.18
CA ASP A 50 -7.90 16.16 -3.08
C ASP A 50 -7.41 16.52 -1.67
N PHE A 51 -8.04 17.49 -1.03
CA PHE A 51 -7.72 17.87 0.36
C PHE A 51 -7.88 16.70 1.35
N LEU A 52 -8.98 15.94 1.25
CA LEU A 52 -9.22 14.80 2.13
C LEU A 52 -8.13 13.73 1.94
N LEU A 53 -7.82 13.41 0.68
CA LEU A 53 -6.82 12.40 0.34
C LEU A 53 -5.42 12.83 0.77
N ASP A 54 -5.04 14.08 0.55
CA ASP A 54 -3.74 14.62 0.98
C ASP A 54 -3.59 14.60 2.50
N LYS A 55 -4.66 14.98 3.23
CA LYS A 55 -4.67 14.92 4.69
C LYS A 55 -4.59 13.49 5.20
N TRP A 56 -5.29 12.55 4.57
CA TRP A 56 -5.21 11.14 4.92
C TRP A 56 -3.80 10.59 4.72
N ILE A 57 -3.20 10.83 3.56
CA ILE A 57 -1.82 10.40 3.25
C ILE A 57 -0.84 11.00 4.26
N TYR A 58 -0.97 12.28 4.59
CA TYR A 58 -0.13 12.93 5.61
C TYR A 58 -0.23 12.25 6.97
N LEU A 59 -1.46 12.01 7.47
CA LEU A 59 -1.68 11.37 8.76
C LEU A 59 -1.12 9.94 8.79
N LYS A 60 -1.33 9.17 7.73
CA LYS A 60 -0.82 7.80 7.64
C LYS A 60 0.69 7.72 7.46
N LYS A 61 1.31 8.67 6.76
CA LYS A 61 2.78 8.81 6.73
C LYS A 61 3.34 9.10 8.12
N LYS A 62 2.65 9.91 8.93
CA LYS A 62 3.06 10.17 10.31
C LYS A 62 3.00 8.89 11.16
N GLU A 63 1.90 8.13 11.10
CA GLU A 63 1.77 6.85 11.80
C GLU A 63 2.85 5.85 11.40
N TYR A 64 3.19 5.78 10.10
CA TYR A 64 4.30 4.96 9.61
C TYR A 64 5.61 5.31 10.31
N TRP A 65 6.00 6.59 10.30
CA TRP A 65 7.26 7.03 10.91
C TRP A 65 7.28 6.84 12.43
N GLU A 66 6.14 6.94 13.11
CA GLU A 66 6.05 6.64 14.54
C GLU A 66 6.41 5.18 14.85
N VAL A 67 6.17 4.24 13.94
CA VAL A 67 6.59 2.83 14.11
C VAL A 67 8.01 2.63 13.63
N GLU A 68 8.34 3.10 12.43
CA GLU A 68 9.62 2.85 11.75
C GLU A 68 10.82 3.40 12.52
N LEU A 69 10.65 4.55 13.19
CA LEU A 69 11.74 5.18 13.96
C LEU A 69 12.00 4.52 15.32
N ARG A 70 11.14 3.56 15.75
CA ARG A 70 11.33 2.86 17.02
C ARG A 70 12.06 1.55 16.79
N PRO A 71 13.05 1.23 17.64
CA PRO A 71 13.71 -0.06 17.58
C PRO A 71 12.70 -1.19 17.86
N SER A 72 12.75 -2.21 17.04
CA SER A 72 11.93 -3.42 17.16
C SER A 72 12.60 -4.45 18.07
N VAL A 73 11.79 -5.31 18.69
CA VAL A 73 12.30 -6.45 19.46
C VAL A 73 13.12 -7.40 18.58
N ALA A 74 12.77 -7.53 17.31
CA ALA A 74 13.50 -8.36 16.35
C ALA A 74 14.93 -7.86 16.13
N GLU A 75 15.14 -6.54 16.06
CA GLU A 75 16.48 -5.95 16.00
C GLU A 75 17.26 -6.22 17.28
N TYR A 76 16.62 -6.10 18.45
CA TYR A 76 17.28 -6.44 19.71
C TYR A 76 17.73 -7.92 19.72
N ILE A 77 16.86 -8.86 19.36
CA ILE A 77 17.21 -10.28 19.28
C ILE A 77 18.35 -10.49 18.28
N ARG A 78 18.29 -9.86 17.10
CA ARG A 78 19.26 -10.06 16.03
C ARG A 78 20.65 -9.52 16.37
N TYR A 79 20.73 -8.40 17.07
CA TYR A 79 22.00 -7.72 17.32
C TYR A 79 22.53 -7.89 18.75
N PHE A 80 21.67 -8.22 19.73
CA PHE A 80 22.02 -8.30 21.15
C PHE A 80 21.56 -9.58 21.85
N GLY A 81 20.70 -10.40 21.23
CA GLY A 81 20.28 -11.69 21.76
C GLY A 81 21.43 -12.69 21.76
N ARG A 82 21.95 -13.01 22.95
CA ARG A 82 22.89 -14.12 23.16
C ARG A 82 22.15 -15.43 23.38
#